data_AF-W7XG21-F1
#
_entry.id   AF-W7XG21-F1
#
_cell.length_a   1.000
_cell.length_b   1.000
_cell.length_c   1.000
_cell.angle_alpha   90.00
_cell.angle_beta   90.00
_cell.angle_gamma   90.00
#
_symmetry.space_group_name_H-M   'P 1'
#
loop_
_entity.id
_entity.type
_entity.pdbx_description
1 polymer ?
#
loop_
_entity_poly.entity_id
_entity_poly.type
_entity_poly.pdbx_seq_one_letter_code
_entity_poly.pdbx_strand_id
1 'polypeptide(L)'
;AKLTGYFINKSDILYLGSTLKISEKSQILSKIFTDHLQILSLFSFFSVNIPNYFKVPLLLSGNSLSLTSKSIDCFFSQFQNLKPLWFYQIIWSLLLPIFLFAFYLTLGLLLLLLKKNNIILKYRNTAFIFIYLYFFPTVVSLLSRSLNCIQIGDESYLDLDFNIKCFDPENHLPYMIYFSIPILFVWIIVIPLLIFLKIRNGKLKQWSIFTEIKYSIIFAGHKEKFYYWEFGKLAYKSIIIINSILFQQNLLYK
;
A
#
# COMPACT_ATOMS: atom_id res chain seq x y z
N ALA A 1 21.81 -23.22 8.43
CA ALA A 1 22.13 -22.32 7.30
C ALA A 1 22.23 -20.84 7.74
N LYS A 2 21.13 -20.11 8.02
CA LYS A 2 21.20 -18.67 8.39
C LYS A 2 22.00 -18.37 9.67
N LEU A 3 21.82 -19.16 10.73
CA LEU A 3 22.55 -18.99 12.00
C LEU A 3 24.04 -19.28 11.85
N THR A 4 24.37 -20.36 11.14
CA THR A 4 25.76 -20.78 10.88
C THR A 4 26.54 -19.72 10.10
N GLY A 5 25.95 -19.14 9.05
CA GLY A 5 26.58 -18.06 8.28
C GLY A 5 26.78 -16.77 9.09
N TYR A 6 25.87 -16.45 10.01
CA TYR A 6 26.01 -15.28 10.89
C TYR A 6 27.20 -15.41 11.85
N PHE A 7 27.39 -16.58 12.47
CA PHE A 7 28.50 -16.80 13.41
C PHE A 7 29.86 -16.87 12.70
N ILE A 8 29.93 -17.46 11.51
CA ILE A 8 31.18 -17.52 10.71
C ILE A 8 31.63 -16.10 10.31
N ASN A 9 30.70 -15.25 9.87
CA ASN A 9 31.02 -13.87 9.49
C ASN A 9 31.42 -13.01 10.71
N LYS A 10 30.98 -13.38 11.92
CA LYS A 10 31.36 -12.71 13.17
C LYS A 10 32.71 -13.18 13.72
N SER A 11 33.22 -14.32 13.25
CA SER A 11 34.51 -14.88 13.66
C SER A 11 35.71 -14.33 12.86
N ASP A 12 35.49 -13.46 11.87
CA ASP A 12 36.50 -12.89 10.97
C ASP A 12 37.39 -13.90 10.21
N ILE A 13 37.07 -15.20 10.28
CA ILE A 13 37.81 -16.29 9.61
C ILE A 13 37.66 -16.20 8.07
N LEU A 14 36.54 -15.66 7.59
CA LEU A 14 36.23 -15.54 6.16
C LEU A 14 35.43 -14.26 5.92
N TYR A 15 36.05 -13.27 5.27
CA TYR A 15 35.39 -12.04 4.86
C TYR A 15 34.60 -12.27 3.56
N LEU A 16 33.45 -12.91 3.73
CA LEU A 16 32.50 -13.04 2.64
C LEU A 16 31.83 -11.67 2.45
N GLY A 17 32.03 -11.04 1.28
CA GLY A 17 31.51 -9.70 0.97
C GLY A 17 30.03 -9.53 1.32
N SER A 18 29.59 -8.28 1.55
CA SER A 18 28.25 -7.91 2.06
C SER A 18 27.04 -8.43 1.26
N THR A 19 27.27 -9.17 0.18
CA THR A 19 26.33 -9.95 -0.62
C THR A 19 25.90 -11.29 0.02
N LEU A 20 26.42 -11.61 1.20
CA LEU A 20 26.23 -12.86 1.96
C LEU A 20 24.87 -13.03 2.65
N LYS A 21 23.80 -12.48 2.09
CA LYS A 21 22.43 -12.86 2.46
C LYS A 21 21.66 -13.18 1.19
N ILE A 22 22.04 -14.27 0.53
CA ILE A 22 21.39 -14.80 -0.67
C ILE A 22 19.86 -14.94 -0.49
N SER A 23 19.37 -15.18 0.74
CA SER A 23 17.93 -15.21 1.05
C SER A 23 17.23 -13.86 1.19
N GLU A 24 17.96 -12.77 1.45
CA GLU A 24 17.36 -11.41 1.51
C GLU A 24 17.27 -10.79 0.11
N LYS A 25 18.01 -11.31 -0.88
CA LYS A 25 17.96 -10.81 -2.26
C LYS A 25 16.53 -10.79 -2.83
N SER A 26 15.73 -11.85 -2.62
CA SER A 26 14.37 -11.89 -3.16
C SER A 26 13.44 -10.87 -2.52
N GLN A 27 13.55 -10.65 -1.19
CA GLN A 27 12.75 -9.66 -0.47
C GLN A 27 13.13 -8.23 -0.90
N ILE A 28 14.43 -7.96 -1.04
CA ILE A 28 14.94 -6.66 -1.48
C ILE A 28 14.54 -6.40 -2.93
N LEU A 29 14.72 -7.38 -3.83
CA LEU A 29 14.34 -7.26 -5.24
C LEU A 29 12.83 -7.08 -5.41
N SER A 30 12.01 -7.89 -4.73
CA SER A 30 10.55 -7.74 -4.76
C SER A 30 10.13 -6.35 -4.28
N LYS A 31 10.73 -5.84 -3.21
CA LYS A 31 10.43 -4.52 -2.67
C LYS A 31 10.83 -3.39 -3.63
N ILE A 32 12.04 -3.43 -4.19
CA ILE A 32 12.50 -2.44 -5.17
C ILE A 32 11.58 -2.46 -6.39
N PHE A 33 11.29 -3.66 -6.92
CA PHE A 33 10.42 -3.85 -8.08
C PHE A 33 9.01 -3.31 -7.82
N THR A 34 8.38 -3.69 -6.72
CA THR A 34 7.07 -3.18 -6.32
C THR A 34 7.09 -1.66 -6.13
N ASP A 35 8.10 -1.10 -5.46
CA ASP A 35 8.23 0.35 -5.26
C ASP A 35 8.31 1.09 -6.61
N HIS A 36 9.07 0.57 -7.57
CA HIS A 36 9.22 1.20 -8.88
C HIS A 36 7.94 1.10 -9.71
N LEU A 37 7.29 -0.06 -9.71
CA LEU A 37 6.01 -0.24 -10.41
C LEU A 37 4.91 0.64 -9.83
N GLN A 38 4.85 0.78 -8.51
CA GLN A 38 3.93 1.70 -7.83
C GLN A 38 4.15 3.14 -8.29
N ILE A 39 5.39 3.63 -8.29
CA ILE A 39 5.70 5.00 -8.75
C ILE A 39 5.40 5.16 -10.24
N LEU A 40 5.81 4.20 -11.07
CA LEU A 40 5.54 4.23 -12.51
C LEU A 40 4.04 4.25 -12.80
N SER A 41 3.23 3.51 -12.04
CA SER A 41 1.77 3.52 -12.22
C SER A 41 1.15 4.90 -12.00
N LEU A 42 1.77 5.76 -11.17
CA LEU A 42 1.31 7.14 -11.01
C LEU A 42 1.51 7.95 -12.30
N PHE A 43 2.54 7.66 -13.09
CA PHE A 43 2.76 8.35 -14.36
C PHE A 43 1.71 8.03 -15.42
N SER A 44 1.01 6.89 -15.28
CA SER A 44 -0.06 6.53 -16.21
C SER A 44 -1.34 7.36 -16.07
N PHE A 45 -1.46 8.17 -15.00
CA PHE A 45 -2.53 9.16 -14.86
C PHE A 45 -2.30 10.41 -15.71
N PHE A 46 -1.05 10.73 -16.03
CA PHE A 46 -0.76 11.79 -17.00
C PHE A 46 -1.13 11.29 -18.40
N SER A 47 -1.53 12.20 -19.28
CA SER A 47 -1.93 11.96 -20.67
C SER A 47 -0.77 11.52 -21.58
N VAL A 48 0.14 10.70 -21.06
CA VAL A 48 1.19 10.04 -21.82
C VAL A 48 0.56 8.83 -22.52
N ASN A 49 0.57 8.84 -23.85
CA ASN A 49 0.08 7.72 -24.67
C ASN A 49 1.02 6.51 -24.56
N ILE A 50 0.89 5.75 -23.47
CA ILE A 50 1.61 4.51 -23.25
C ILE A 50 0.83 3.38 -23.96
N PRO A 51 1.47 2.59 -24.84
CA PRO A 51 0.84 1.43 -25.46
C PRO A 51 0.26 0.46 -24.43
N ASN A 52 -0.89 -0.15 -24.73
CA ASN A 52 -1.63 -1.01 -23.79
C ASN A 52 -0.79 -2.17 -23.21
N TYR A 53 0.16 -2.70 -23.98
CA TYR A 53 1.09 -3.75 -23.54
C TYR A 53 1.90 -3.34 -22.31
N PHE A 54 2.35 -2.09 -22.23
CA PHE A 54 3.09 -1.56 -21.09
C PHE A 54 2.17 -1.04 -19.98
N LYS A 55 0.97 -0.57 -20.32
CA LYS A 55 0.02 0.01 -19.37
C LYS A 55 -0.61 -1.04 -18.43
N VAL A 56 -0.94 -2.23 -18.94
CA VAL A 56 -1.65 -3.26 -18.16
C VAL A 56 -0.80 -3.81 -16.99
N PRO A 57 0.46 -4.27 -17.19
CA PRO A 57 1.29 -4.74 -16.08
C PRO A 57 1.57 -3.65 -15.04
N LEU A 58 1.73 -2.40 -15.51
CA LEU A 58 1.99 -1.24 -14.67
C LEU A 58 0.82 -0.95 -13.72
N LEU A 59 -0.40 -0.93 -14.25
CA LEU A 59 -1.61 -0.67 -13.47
C LEU A 59 -1.95 -1.85 -12.56
N LEU A 60 -1.84 -3.09 -13.01
CA LEU A 60 -2.13 -4.27 -12.18
C LEU A 60 -1.21 -4.39 -10.96
N SER A 61 0.05 -3.99 -11.10
CA SER A 61 1.06 -4.13 -10.05
C SER A 61 1.25 -2.87 -9.20
N GLY A 62 1.07 -1.69 -9.78
CA GLY A 62 1.27 -0.41 -9.09
C GLY A 62 -0.01 0.26 -8.58
N ASN A 63 -1.14 0.06 -9.28
CA ASN A 63 -2.45 0.62 -8.91
C ASN A 63 -3.59 -0.37 -9.19
N SER A 64 -3.53 -1.53 -8.54
CA SER A 64 -4.45 -2.64 -8.83
C SER A 64 -5.93 -2.29 -8.64
N LEU A 65 -6.24 -1.36 -7.72
CA LEU A 65 -7.61 -0.99 -7.39
C LEU A 65 -8.29 -0.15 -8.48
N SER A 66 -7.54 0.65 -9.27
CA SER A 66 -8.13 1.51 -10.31
C SER A 66 -8.69 0.73 -11.50
N LEU A 67 -8.13 -0.45 -11.79
CA LEU A 67 -8.64 -1.34 -12.84
C LEU A 67 -9.86 -2.12 -12.36
N THR A 68 -9.82 -2.65 -11.13
CA THR A 68 -10.94 -3.40 -10.57
C THR A 68 -12.14 -2.52 -10.30
N SER A 69 -11.91 -1.25 -9.93
CA SER A 69 -12.99 -0.36 -9.55
C SER A 69 -13.97 -0.10 -10.69
N LYS A 70 -13.51 0.03 -11.94
CA LYS A 70 -14.39 0.32 -13.08
C LYS A 70 -15.34 -0.84 -13.41
N SER A 71 -14.88 -2.08 -13.27
CA SER A 71 -15.76 -3.25 -13.43
C SER A 71 -16.81 -3.32 -12.32
N ILE A 72 -16.44 -2.87 -11.11
CA ILE A 72 -17.34 -2.83 -9.95
C ILE A 72 -18.36 -1.70 -10.09
N ASP A 73 -17.97 -0.54 -10.60
CA ASP A 73 -18.89 0.58 -10.90
C ASP A 73 -20.03 0.10 -11.82
N CYS A 74 -19.70 -0.70 -12.84
CA CYS A 74 -20.68 -1.33 -13.73
C CYS A 74 -21.63 -2.28 -12.99
N PHE A 75 -21.12 -3.11 -12.08
CA PHE A 75 -21.95 -4.01 -11.28
C PHE A 75 -22.87 -3.24 -10.32
N PHE A 76 -22.35 -2.25 -9.61
CA PHE A 76 -23.14 -1.46 -8.66
C PHE A 76 -24.12 -0.51 -9.33
N SER A 77 -23.86 -0.05 -10.55
CA SER A 77 -24.80 0.79 -11.31
C SER A 77 -26.15 0.10 -11.60
N GLN A 78 -26.20 -1.24 -11.55
CA GLN A 78 -27.44 -2.01 -11.74
C GLN A 78 -28.38 -1.90 -10.53
N PHE A 79 -27.86 -1.51 -9.36
CA PHE A 79 -28.63 -1.38 -8.12
C PHE A 79 -28.93 0.09 -7.84
N GLN A 80 -30.13 0.56 -8.24
CA GLN A 80 -30.55 1.96 -8.11
C GLN A 80 -30.52 2.51 -6.66
N ASN A 81 -30.55 1.64 -5.65
CA ASN A 81 -30.55 2.00 -4.23
C ASN A 81 -29.14 2.31 -3.67
N LEU A 82 -28.07 2.00 -4.40
CA LEU A 82 -26.68 2.18 -3.93
C LEU A 82 -26.13 3.53 -4.42
N LYS A 83 -26.52 4.61 -3.75
CA LYS A 83 -25.92 5.94 -3.92
C LYS A 83 -25.27 6.42 -2.61
N PRO A 84 -24.10 7.09 -2.67
CA PRO A 84 -23.29 7.37 -3.85
C PRO A 84 -22.34 6.21 -4.21
N LEU A 85 -22.17 5.92 -5.51
CA LEU A 85 -21.42 4.74 -5.99
C LEU A 85 -19.93 4.77 -5.60
N TRP A 86 -19.30 5.95 -5.68
CA TRP A 86 -17.88 6.12 -5.32
C TRP A 86 -17.58 5.69 -3.88
N PHE A 87 -18.52 5.86 -2.95
CA PHE A 87 -18.33 5.46 -1.56
C PHE A 87 -18.23 3.93 -1.42
N TYR A 88 -19.13 3.19 -2.07
CA TYR A 88 -19.11 1.73 -2.08
C TYR A 88 -17.88 1.18 -2.80
N GLN A 89 -17.43 1.84 -3.86
CA GLN A 89 -16.18 1.53 -4.55
C GLN A 89 -14.98 1.61 -3.60
N ILE A 90 -14.91 2.64 -2.75
CA ILE A 90 -13.83 2.79 -1.76
C ILE A 90 -13.91 1.73 -0.68
N ILE A 91 -15.10 1.47 -0.13
CA ILE A 91 -15.30 0.41 0.87
C ILE A 91 -14.80 -0.93 0.33
N TRP A 92 -15.22 -1.31 -0.87
CA TRP A 92 -14.80 -2.56 -1.48
C TRP A 92 -13.28 -2.63 -1.68
N SER A 93 -12.69 -1.51 -2.12
CA SER A 93 -11.25 -1.40 -2.31
C SER A 93 -10.47 -1.53 -0.99
N LEU A 94 -11.00 -1.00 0.11
CA LEU A 94 -10.42 -1.14 1.46
C LEU A 94 -10.63 -2.54 2.05
N LEU A 95 -11.69 -3.25 1.65
CA LEU A 95 -11.94 -4.63 2.08
C LEU A 95 -10.95 -5.63 1.47
N LEU A 96 -10.42 -5.36 0.28
CA LEU A 96 -9.48 -6.27 -0.40
C LEU A 96 -8.22 -6.63 0.43
N PRO A 97 -7.43 -5.68 0.98
CA PRO A 97 -6.27 -6.02 1.82
C PRO A 97 -6.69 -6.77 3.10
N ILE A 98 -7.86 -6.48 3.65
CA ILE A 98 -8.40 -7.18 4.82
C ILE A 98 -8.73 -8.64 4.45
N PHE A 99 -9.39 -8.86 3.32
CA PHE A 99 -9.73 -10.18 2.81
C PHE A 99 -8.48 -11.01 2.52
N LEU A 100 -7.46 -10.43 1.89
CA LEU A 100 -6.19 -11.12 1.63
C LEU A 100 -5.48 -11.53 2.93
N PHE A 101 -5.48 -10.65 3.94
CA PHE A 101 -4.92 -10.99 5.24
C PHE A 101 -5.75 -12.03 5.98
N ALA A 102 -7.08 -11.95 5.92
CA ALA A 102 -7.97 -12.96 6.48
C ALA A 102 -7.75 -14.33 5.82
N PHE A 103 -7.66 -14.38 4.49
CA PHE A 103 -7.34 -15.60 3.74
C PHE A 103 -5.98 -16.19 4.14
N TYR A 104 -4.96 -15.33 4.31
CA TYR A 104 -3.66 -15.77 4.82
C TYR A 104 -3.77 -16.42 6.22
N LEU A 105 -4.60 -15.84 7.11
CA LEU A 105 -4.84 -16.39 8.44
C LEU A 105 -5.64 -17.69 8.40
N THR A 106 -6.71 -17.78 7.60
CA THR A 106 -7.50 -19.00 7.49
C THR A 106 -6.67 -20.15 6.94
N LEU A 107 -5.81 -19.90 5.95
CA LEU A 107 -4.87 -20.89 5.44
C LEU A 107 -3.85 -21.30 6.53
N GLY A 108 -3.32 -20.35 7.29
CA GLY A 108 -2.44 -20.63 8.42
C GLY A 108 -3.10 -21.49 9.51
N LEU A 109 -4.36 -21.21 9.83
CA LEU A 109 -5.16 -21.99 10.79
C LEU A 109 -5.49 -23.39 10.25
N LEU A 110 -5.86 -23.51 8.97
CA LEU A 110 -6.14 -24.79 8.33
C LEU A 110 -4.90 -25.68 8.31
N LEU A 111 -3.72 -25.14 8.00
CA LEU A 111 -2.47 -25.91 8.07
C LEU A 111 -2.13 -26.37 9.49
N LEU A 112 -2.47 -25.56 10.50
CA LEU A 112 -2.30 -25.93 11.91
C LEU A 112 -3.26 -27.06 12.30
N LEU A 113 -4.53 -26.99 11.86
CA LEU A 113 -5.52 -28.05 12.07
C LEU A 113 -5.09 -29.37 11.41
N LEU A 114 -4.46 -29.30 10.23
CA LEU A 114 -3.86 -30.44 9.56
C LEU A 114 -2.53 -30.92 10.18
N LYS A 115 -2.17 -30.44 11.38
CA LYS A 115 -0.91 -30.74 12.10
C LYS A 115 0.35 -30.50 11.26
N LYS A 116 0.28 -29.60 10.27
CA LYS A 116 1.42 -29.16 9.47
C LYS A 116 2.15 -28.01 10.18
N ASN A 117 3.28 -27.59 9.62
CA ASN A 117 4.14 -26.57 10.22
C ASN A 117 3.46 -25.19 10.36
N ASN A 118 3.60 -24.56 11.52
CA ASN A 118 2.98 -23.27 11.89
C ASN A 118 3.75 -22.04 11.38
N ILE A 119 4.55 -22.19 10.30
CA ILE A 119 5.37 -21.11 9.74
C ILE A 119 4.50 -19.90 9.39
N ILE A 120 3.36 -20.10 8.72
CA ILE A 120 2.49 -19.03 8.24
C ILE A 120 2.04 -18.12 9.39
N LEU A 121 1.50 -18.71 10.47
CA LEU A 121 1.07 -17.95 11.64
C LEU A 121 2.26 -17.27 12.36
N LYS A 122 3.45 -17.89 12.37
CA LYS A 122 4.66 -17.30 12.97
C LYS A 122 5.11 -16.01 12.27
N TYR A 123 4.91 -15.91 10.95
CA TYR A 123 5.28 -14.75 10.12
C TYR A 123 4.11 -13.81 9.81
N ARG A 124 3.00 -13.90 10.55
CA ARG A 124 1.82 -13.04 10.39
C ARG A 124 2.13 -11.54 10.35
N ASN A 125 3.01 -11.06 11.23
CA ASN A 125 3.36 -9.63 11.26
C ASN A 125 4.09 -9.21 9.97
N THR A 126 4.94 -10.08 9.43
CA THR A 126 5.64 -9.82 8.16
C THR A 126 4.65 -9.74 7.01
N ALA A 127 3.68 -10.67 6.95
CA ALA A 127 2.63 -10.66 5.94
C ALA A 127 1.74 -9.41 6.04
N PHE A 128 1.32 -9.02 7.25
CA PHE A 128 0.55 -7.80 7.48
C PHE A 128 1.28 -6.55 6.97
N ILE A 129 2.56 -6.38 7.35
CA ILE A 129 3.36 -5.24 6.92
C ILE A 129 3.55 -5.25 5.40
N PHE A 130 3.80 -6.42 4.80
CA PHE A 130 3.95 -6.54 3.36
C PHE A 130 2.67 -6.11 2.61
N ILE A 131 1.51 -6.63 3.02
CA ILE A 131 0.21 -6.27 2.43
C ILE A 131 -0.03 -4.76 2.58
N TYR A 132 0.24 -4.20 3.76
CA TYR A 132 0.12 -2.77 4.00
C TYR A 132 1.01 -1.95 3.04
N LEU A 133 2.31 -2.26 2.94
CA LEU A 133 3.24 -1.56 2.03
C LEU A 133 2.86 -1.71 0.55
N TYR A 134 2.30 -2.87 0.17
CA TYR A 134 1.85 -3.13 -1.19
C TYR A 134 0.63 -2.29 -1.56
N PHE A 135 -0.39 -2.24 -0.70
CA PHE A 135 -1.63 -1.47 -0.96
C PHE A 135 -1.52 0.01 -0.59
N PHE A 136 -0.43 0.44 0.05
CA PHE A 136 -0.24 1.81 0.51
C PHE A 136 -0.52 2.87 -0.56
N PRO A 137 0.17 2.91 -1.72
CA PRO A 137 -0.03 3.97 -2.70
C PRO A 137 -1.42 3.93 -3.32
N THR A 138 -1.97 2.74 -3.49
CA THR A 138 -3.27 2.51 -4.11
C THR A 138 -4.40 3.10 -3.24
N VAL A 139 -4.38 2.82 -1.94
CA VAL A 139 -5.36 3.36 -0.99
C VAL A 139 -5.20 4.87 -0.84
N VAL A 140 -3.96 5.37 -0.77
CA VAL A 140 -3.69 6.82 -0.70
C VAL A 140 -4.20 7.53 -1.96
N SER A 141 -3.96 6.98 -3.14
CA SER A 141 -4.44 7.53 -4.41
C SER A 141 -5.97 7.57 -4.46
N LEU A 142 -6.63 6.46 -4.11
CA LEU A 142 -8.09 6.37 -4.14
C LEU A 142 -8.76 7.37 -3.18
N LEU A 143 -8.28 7.43 -1.93
CA LEU A 143 -8.80 8.37 -0.93
C LEU A 143 -8.44 9.82 -1.28
N SER A 144 -7.28 10.08 -1.90
CA SER A 144 -6.94 11.44 -2.34
C SER A 144 -7.84 11.90 -3.49
N ARG A 145 -8.22 11.00 -4.41
CA ARG A 145 -9.17 11.28 -5.48
C ARG A 145 -10.60 11.49 -4.96
N SER A 146 -10.97 10.88 -3.83
CA SER A 146 -12.27 11.16 -3.20
C SER A 146 -12.35 12.52 -2.52
N LEU A 147 -11.20 13.19 -2.31
CA LEU A 147 -11.13 14.58 -1.87
C LEU A 147 -10.96 15.55 -3.05
N ASN A 148 -10.63 15.04 -4.24
CA ASN A 148 -10.27 15.83 -5.41
C ASN A 148 -11.49 16.23 -6.21
N CYS A 149 -11.52 17.49 -6.65
CA CYS A 149 -12.59 18.01 -7.49
C CYS A 149 -12.04 18.57 -8.79
N ILE A 150 -12.75 18.30 -9.88
CA ILE A 150 -12.40 18.71 -11.24
C ILE A 150 -13.45 19.73 -11.68
N GLN A 151 -13.00 20.90 -12.10
CA GLN A 151 -13.88 21.94 -12.59
C GLN A 151 -14.20 21.69 -14.08
N ILE A 152 -15.48 21.74 -14.42
CA ILE A 152 -16.02 21.52 -15.77
C ILE A 152 -16.98 22.69 -16.04
N GLY A 153 -16.52 23.68 -16.81
CA GLY A 153 -17.23 24.94 -16.97
C GLY A 153 -17.24 25.75 -15.66
N ASP A 154 -18.43 26.15 -15.23
CA ASP A 154 -18.63 26.96 -14.01
C ASP A 154 -18.82 26.12 -12.74
N GLU A 155 -18.97 24.80 -12.89
CA GLU A 155 -19.28 23.88 -11.80
C GLU A 155 -18.09 22.95 -11.53
N SER A 156 -17.99 22.46 -10.30
CA SER A 156 -16.97 21.48 -9.91
C SER A 156 -17.59 20.15 -9.54
N TYR A 157 -16.97 19.07 -10.01
CA TYR A 157 -17.46 17.71 -9.87
C TYR A 157 -16.39 16.83 -9.21
N LEU A 158 -16.83 15.76 -8.56
CA LEU A 158 -15.94 14.80 -7.90
C LEU A 158 -15.13 14.01 -8.95
N ASP A 159 -13.81 13.87 -8.75
CA ASP A 159 -12.92 13.12 -9.66
C ASP A 159 -13.32 11.64 -9.81
N LEU A 160 -13.79 11.01 -8.71
CA LEU A 160 -14.24 9.63 -8.75
C LEU A 160 -15.58 9.43 -9.47
N ASP A 161 -16.47 10.42 -9.42
CA ASP A 161 -17.82 10.36 -10.00
C ASP A 161 -18.28 11.75 -10.46
N PHE A 162 -18.19 11.98 -11.78
CA PHE A 162 -18.58 13.25 -12.40
C PHE A 162 -20.08 13.55 -12.32
N ASN A 163 -20.92 12.62 -11.85
CA ASN A 163 -22.34 12.89 -11.63
C ASN A 163 -22.61 13.64 -10.32
N ILE A 164 -21.62 13.74 -9.43
CA ILE A 164 -21.76 14.35 -8.11
C ILE A 164 -21.02 15.68 -8.10
N LYS A 165 -21.76 16.74 -7.74
CA LYS A 165 -21.18 18.06 -7.52
C LYS A 165 -20.22 18.01 -6.32
N CYS A 166 -19.11 18.72 -6.45
CA CYS A 166 -18.16 18.87 -5.35
C CYS A 166 -18.84 19.56 -4.16
N PHE A 167 -18.50 19.13 -2.95
CA PHE A 167 -19.12 19.57 -1.69
C PHE A 167 -20.66 19.47 -1.60
N ASP A 168 -21.29 18.59 -2.40
CA ASP A 168 -22.72 18.29 -2.27
C ASP A 168 -23.05 17.85 -0.83
N PRO A 169 -24.04 18.47 -0.17
CA PRO A 169 -24.32 18.26 1.26
C PRO A 169 -24.82 16.85 1.57
N GLU A 170 -25.36 16.13 0.59
CA GLU A 170 -25.91 14.78 0.79
C GLU A 170 -24.91 13.70 0.36
N ASN A 171 -24.29 13.85 -0.80
CA ASN A 171 -23.58 12.76 -1.49
C ASN A 171 -22.05 12.88 -1.47
N HIS A 172 -21.50 13.99 -1.00
CA HIS A 172 -20.04 14.18 -0.99
C HIS A 172 -19.50 14.73 0.34
N LEU A 173 -19.95 15.91 0.77
CA LEU A 173 -19.43 16.59 1.96
C LEU A 173 -19.38 15.72 3.24
N PRO A 174 -20.46 15.00 3.63
CA PRO A 174 -20.44 14.17 4.84
C PRO A 174 -19.46 12.99 4.72
N TYR A 175 -19.43 12.30 3.58
CA TYR A 175 -18.53 11.18 3.35
C TYR A 175 -17.06 11.63 3.24
N MET A 176 -16.83 12.83 2.73
CA MET A 176 -15.50 13.42 2.67
C MET A 176 -14.95 13.65 4.09
N ILE A 177 -15.73 14.32 4.96
CA ILE A 177 -15.32 14.70 6.32
C ILE A 177 -15.27 13.51 7.27
N TYR A 178 -16.28 12.64 7.27
CA TYR A 178 -16.40 11.57 8.27
C TYR A 178 -15.76 10.25 7.85
N PHE A 179 -15.45 10.06 6.56
CA PHE A 179 -14.90 8.81 6.05
C PHE A 179 -13.57 9.01 5.32
N SER A 180 -13.52 9.83 4.28
CA SER A 180 -12.32 9.95 3.44
C SER A 180 -11.13 10.55 4.19
N ILE A 181 -11.30 11.72 4.83
CA ILE A 181 -10.23 12.38 5.60
C ILE A 181 -9.74 11.52 6.76
N PRO A 182 -10.62 10.97 7.64
CA PRO A 182 -10.17 10.19 8.79
C PRO A 182 -9.43 8.91 8.37
N ILE A 183 -9.91 8.20 7.35
CA ILE A 183 -9.24 6.98 6.86
C ILE A 183 -7.90 7.33 6.24
N LEU A 184 -7.81 8.41 5.44
CA LEU A 184 -6.55 8.86 4.86
C LEU A 184 -5.53 9.20 5.94
N PHE A 185 -5.96 9.92 6.99
CA PHE A 185 -5.12 10.25 8.14
C PHE A 185 -4.63 8.99 8.88
N VAL A 186 -5.52 8.04 9.15
CA VAL A 186 -5.16 6.77 9.78
C VAL A 186 -4.15 5.99 8.93
N TRP A 187 -4.36 5.97 7.62
CA TRP A 187 -3.55 5.19 6.68
C TRP A 187 -2.15 5.76 6.46
N ILE A 188 -2.01 7.08 6.37
CA ILE A 188 -0.73 7.77 6.14
C ILE A 188 0.05 8.00 7.44
N ILE A 189 -0.63 8.29 8.55
CA ILE A 189 0.04 8.76 9.77
C ILE A 189 -0.04 7.70 10.87
N VAL A 190 -1.26 7.29 11.26
CA VAL A 190 -1.45 6.45 12.46
C VAL A 190 -0.81 5.08 12.30
N ILE A 191 -1.07 4.36 11.20
CA ILE A 191 -0.52 3.01 10.97
C ILE A 191 1.02 3.03 10.91
N PRO A 192 1.67 3.89 10.10
CA PRO A 192 3.13 4.03 10.10
C PRO A 192 3.71 4.36 11.47
N LEU A 193 3.09 5.29 12.20
CA LEU A 193 3.55 5.68 13.54
C LEU A 193 3.49 4.51 14.51
N LEU A 194 2.40 3.73 14.52
CA LEU A 194 2.25 2.56 15.38
C LEU A 194 3.33 1.49 15.09
N ILE A 195 3.60 1.24 13.81
CA ILE A 195 4.66 0.29 13.40
C ILE A 195 6.04 0.83 13.81
N PHE A 196 6.30 2.12 13.57
CA PHE A 196 7.55 2.79 13.93
C PHE A 196 7.82 2.72 15.45
N LEU A 197 6.84 3.09 16.27
CA LEU A 197 6.94 3.04 17.73
C LEU A 197 7.15 1.61 18.23
N LYS A 198 6.47 0.63 17.63
CA LYS A 198 6.65 -0.79 17.99
C LYS A 198 8.07 -1.26 17.74
N ILE A 199 8.66 -0.88 16.61
CA ILE A 199 10.05 -1.22 16.26
C ILE A 199 11.04 -0.47 17.14
N ARG A 200 10.85 0.82 17.36
CA ARG A 200 11.70 1.64 18.23
C ARG A 200 11.75 1.05 19.64
N ASN A 201 10.58 0.80 20.24
CA ASN A 201 10.47 0.19 21.57
C ASN A 201 11.06 -1.22 21.58
N GLY A 202 10.92 -1.95 20.48
CA GLY A 202 11.52 -3.27 20.31
C GLY A 202 13.03 -3.29 20.32
N LYS A 203 13.65 -2.36 19.60
CA LYS A 203 15.11 -2.17 19.59
C LYS A 203 15.62 -1.69 20.95
N LEU A 204 14.92 -0.77 21.61
CA LEU A 204 15.25 -0.34 22.98
C LEU A 204 15.22 -1.49 23.98
N LYS A 205 14.25 -2.41 23.85
CA LYS A 205 14.12 -3.62 24.68
C LYS A 205 14.98 -4.79 24.19
N GLN A 206 15.90 -4.58 23.24
CA GLN A 206 16.78 -5.60 22.67
C GLN A 206 16.02 -6.86 22.24
N TRP A 207 15.08 -6.71 21.31
CA TRP A 207 14.33 -7.85 20.74
C TRP A 207 15.24 -9.02 20.38
N SER A 208 14.77 -10.23 20.70
CA SER A 208 15.40 -11.45 20.20
C SER A 208 15.40 -11.46 18.66
N ILE A 209 16.39 -12.14 18.09
CA ILE A 209 16.51 -12.33 16.63
C ILE A 209 15.21 -12.86 15.98
N PHE A 210 14.46 -13.70 16.69
CA PHE A 210 13.20 -14.25 16.20
C PHE A 210 12.08 -13.20 16.12
N THR A 211 12.07 -12.23 17.02
CA THR A 211 11.11 -11.12 16.98
C THR A 211 11.50 -10.14 15.89
N GLU A 212 12.79 -9.83 15.78
CA GLU A 212 13.30 -8.91 14.75
C GLU A 212 13.03 -9.41 13.33
N ILE A 213 13.20 -10.72 13.09
CA ILE A 213 12.89 -11.35 11.81
C ILE A 213 11.42 -11.13 11.39
N LYS A 214 10.47 -11.01 12.33
CA LYS A 214 9.05 -10.75 11.99
C LYS A 214 8.84 -9.35 11.37
N TYR A 215 9.78 -8.44 11.58
CA TYR A 215 9.80 -7.09 11.03
C TYR A 215 10.87 -6.92 9.94
N SER A 216 11.45 -8.03 9.45
CA SER A 216 12.60 -8.00 8.54
C SER A 216 12.37 -7.19 7.28
N ILE A 217 11.12 -7.09 6.81
CA ILE A 217 10.78 -6.39 5.56
C ILE A 217 11.03 -4.87 5.63
N ILE A 218 10.93 -4.29 6.83
CA ILE A 218 11.22 -2.88 7.08
C ILE A 218 12.74 -2.66 7.04
N PHE A 219 13.50 -3.61 7.55
CA PHE A 219 14.97 -3.56 7.52
C PHE A 219 15.54 -4.01 6.17
N ALA A 220 14.77 -4.71 5.33
CA ALA A 220 15.24 -5.28 4.07
C ALA A 220 15.76 -4.18 3.14
N GLY A 221 17.05 -4.29 2.77
CA GLY A 221 17.74 -3.35 1.89
C GLY A 221 18.40 -2.17 2.62
N HIS A 222 18.24 -2.07 3.95
CA HIS A 222 18.85 -1.02 4.76
C HIS A 222 19.72 -1.64 5.87
N LYS A 223 20.71 -0.89 6.36
CA LYS A 223 21.36 -1.24 7.63
C LYS A 223 20.32 -1.08 8.74
N GLU A 224 20.31 -1.97 9.73
CA GLU A 224 19.29 -1.97 10.79
C GLU A 224 19.11 -0.61 11.49
N LYS A 225 20.19 0.16 11.66
CA LYS A 225 20.18 1.51 12.22
C LYS A 225 19.39 2.55 11.41
N PHE A 226 19.06 2.24 10.16
CA PHE A 226 18.42 3.12 9.19
C PHE A 226 16.97 2.72 8.87
N TYR A 227 16.31 1.98 9.75
CA TYR A 227 14.93 1.51 9.56
C TYR A 227 13.89 2.63 9.38
N TYR A 228 14.18 3.84 9.85
CA TYR A 228 13.30 5.01 9.71
C TYR A 228 13.11 5.44 8.24
N TRP A 229 14.04 5.08 7.34
CA TRP A 229 13.96 5.44 5.92
C TRP A 229 12.75 4.84 5.21
N GLU A 230 12.25 3.69 5.65
CA GLU A 230 11.02 3.13 5.10
C GLU A 230 9.80 4.01 5.36
N PHE A 231 9.72 4.60 6.55
CA PHE A 231 8.65 5.52 6.90
C PHE A 231 8.80 6.85 6.14
N GLY A 232 10.04 7.32 5.99
CA GLY A 232 10.33 8.48 5.11
C GLY A 232 9.91 8.24 3.66
N LYS A 233 10.14 7.03 3.14
CA LYS A 233 9.69 6.64 1.79
C LYS A 233 8.16 6.65 1.66
N LEU A 234 7.43 6.17 2.68
CA LEU A 234 5.97 6.22 2.70
C LEU A 234 5.45 7.67 2.67
N ALA A 235 6.04 8.56 3.49
CA ALA A 235 5.70 9.97 3.50
C ALA A 235 6.00 10.66 2.15
N TYR A 236 7.16 10.35 1.56
CA TYR A 236 7.51 10.86 0.23
C TYR A 236 6.53 10.38 -0.85
N LYS A 237 6.17 9.09 -0.85
CA LYS A 237 5.16 8.54 -1.77
C LYS A 237 3.81 9.22 -1.61
N SER A 238 3.34 9.45 -0.37
CA SER A 238 2.05 10.14 -0.16
C SER A 238 2.07 11.57 -0.68
N ILE A 239 3.17 12.30 -0.48
CA ILE A 239 3.34 13.65 -1.02
C ILE A 239 3.28 13.62 -2.56
N ILE A 240 4.00 12.71 -3.22
CA ILE A 240 3.94 12.59 -4.69
C ILE A 240 2.52 12.33 -5.16
N ILE A 241 1.81 11.39 -4.54
CA ILE A 241 0.47 10.98 -4.97
C ILE A 241 -0.51 12.14 -4.84
N ILE A 242 -0.52 12.81 -3.69
CA ILE A 242 -1.42 13.94 -3.43
C ILE A 242 -1.13 15.07 -4.42
N ASN A 243 0.15 15.43 -4.62
CA ASN A 243 0.52 16.46 -5.59
C ASN A 243 0.15 16.06 -7.01
N SER A 244 0.39 14.82 -7.42
CA SER A 244 0.03 14.32 -8.76
C SER A 244 -1.46 14.50 -9.06
N ILE A 245 -2.32 14.24 -8.08
CA ILE A 245 -3.77 14.36 -8.22
C ILE A 245 -4.19 15.84 -8.28
N LEU A 246 -3.58 16.70 -7.45
CA LEU A 246 -3.81 18.15 -7.51
C LEU A 246 -3.34 18.73 -8.86
N PHE A 247 -2.18 18.31 -9.37
CA PHE A 247 -1.65 18.78 -10.66
C PHE A 247 -2.49 18.36 -11.86
N GLN A 248 -3.20 17.24 -11.79
CA GLN A 248 -4.09 16.78 -12.86
C GLN A 248 -5.19 17.81 -13.16
N GLN A 249 -5.64 18.58 -12.16
CA GLN A 249 -6.60 19.67 -12.35
C GLN A 249 -6.08 20.72 -13.35
N ASN A 250 -4.81 21.11 -13.25
CA ASN A 250 -4.24 22.20 -14.05
C ASN A 250 -4.01 21.82 -15.53
N LEU A 251 -3.86 20.53 -15.84
CA LEU A 251 -3.61 20.07 -17.21
C LEU A 251 -4.88 19.94 -18.05
N LEU A 252 -6.05 19.72 -17.43
CA LEU A 252 -7.35 19.69 -18.14
C LEU A 252 -7.82 21.08 -18.60
N TYR A 253 -7.12 22.15 -18.17
CA TYR A 253 -7.38 23.55 -18.54
C TYR A 253 -6.53 24.08 -19.69
N LYS A 254 -5.70 23.24 -20.33
CA LYS A 254 -4.97 23.57 -21.56
C LYS A 254 -5.45 22.69 -22.71
#